data_AF-A0A7Z9Y6F4-F1
#
_entry.id   AF-A0A7Z9Y6F4-F1
#
_cell.length_a   1.000
_cell.length_b   1.000
_cell.length_c   1.000
_cell.angle_alpha   90.00
_cell.angle_beta   90.00
_cell.angle_gamma   90.00
#
_symmetry.space_group_name_H-M   'P 1'
#
loop_
_entity.id
_entity.type
_entity.pdbx_description
1 polymer ?
#
loop_
_entity_poly.entity_id
_entity_poly.type
_entity_poly.pdbx_seq_one_letter_code
_entity_poly.pdbx_strand_id
1 'polypeptide(L)'
;QQRLVDTEGQVDRFMRRLQKREELLVQEEKEEEKAKPVNLSVEAMSLGTRAVKALQQAEVATVGEALALLEQGEDALLALPGIGQKALIDIKRFLRAEGLIE
;
A
#
# COMPACT_ATOMS: atom_id res chain seq x y z
N GLN A 1 -46.65 31.43 23.80
CA GLN A 1 -46.19 30.79 22.54
C GLN A 1 -44.93 30.02 22.86
N GLN A 2 -44.99 28.68 22.82
CA GLN A 2 -43.87 27.81 23.18
C GLN A 2 -42.77 27.94 22.13
N ARG A 3 -41.62 28.47 22.54
CA ARG A 3 -40.36 28.37 21.80
C ARG A 3 -39.84 26.96 22.05
N LEU A 4 -40.48 25.97 21.43
CA LEU A 4 -40.06 24.57 21.49
C LEU A 4 -38.67 24.53 20.87
N VAL A 5 -37.72 24.19 21.73
CA VAL A 5 -36.29 24.24 21.49
C VAL A 5 -35.95 23.40 20.26
N ASP A 6 -35.18 23.97 19.33
CA ASP A 6 -34.53 23.26 18.22
C ASP A 6 -33.41 22.37 18.78
N THR A 7 -33.77 21.41 19.64
CA THR A 7 -32.85 20.42 20.23
C THR A 7 -32.45 19.37 19.20
N GLU A 8 -33.36 19.01 18.28
CA GLU A 8 -33.12 17.97 17.28
C GLU A 8 -32.18 18.47 16.16
N GLY A 9 -32.37 19.68 15.65
CA GLY A 9 -31.50 20.27 14.63
C GLY A 9 -30.10 20.62 15.16
N GLN A 10 -29.95 20.83 16.47
CA GLN A 10 -28.65 21.08 17.09
C GLN A 10 -27.80 19.81 17.18
N VAL A 11 -28.43 18.67 17.53
CA VAL A 11 -27.78 17.35 17.53
C VAL A 11 -27.43 16.95 16.10
N ASP A 12 -28.33 17.17 15.14
CA ASP A 12 -28.09 16.80 13.74
C ASP A 12 -26.93 17.60 13.11
N ARG A 13 -26.85 18.93 13.38
CA ARG A 13 -25.70 19.77 13.01
C ARG A 13 -24.41 19.35 13.71
N PHE A 14 -24.50 18.83 14.93
CA PHE A 14 -23.36 18.35 15.70
C PHE A 14 -22.83 17.01 15.14
N MET A 15 -23.72 16.04 14.89
CA MET A 15 -23.39 14.76 14.28
C MET A 15 -22.78 14.93 12.89
N ARG A 16 -23.33 15.83 12.07
CA ARG A 16 -22.78 16.12 10.73
C ARG A 16 -21.37 16.73 10.76
N ARG A 17 -21.02 17.49 11.81
CA ARG A 17 -19.66 18.01 12.03
C ARG A 17 -18.69 16.94 12.53
N LEU A 18 -19.18 16.02 13.38
CA LEU A 18 -18.41 14.86 13.86
C LEU A 18 -18.09 13.91 12.70
N GLN A 19 -19.10 13.51 11.92
CA GLN A 19 -18.93 12.66 10.74
C GLN A 19 -17.98 13.28 9.72
N LYS A 20 -18.09 14.59 9.44
CA LYS A 20 -17.18 15.26 8.50
C LYS A 20 -15.72 15.26 8.99
N ARG A 21 -15.48 15.27 10.30
CA ARG A 21 -14.13 15.12 10.86
C ARG A 21 -13.63 13.68 10.73
N GLU A 22 -14.48 12.70 11.03
CA GLU A 22 -14.13 11.29 10.85
C GLU A 22 -13.83 10.97 9.38
N GLU A 23 -14.61 11.48 8.44
CA GLU A 23 -14.38 11.33 7.00
C GLU A 23 -13.04 11.94 6.55
N LEU A 24 -12.66 13.09 7.10
CA LEU A 24 -11.35 13.72 6.80
C LEU A 24 -10.18 12.89 7.34
N LEU A 25 -10.28 12.40 8.58
CA LEU A 25 -9.26 11.54 9.17
C LEU A 25 -9.09 10.23 8.38
N VAL A 26 -10.20 9.61 7.99
CA VAL A 26 -10.19 8.38 7.17
C VAL A 26 -9.65 8.66 5.75
N GLN A 27 -9.83 9.86 5.21
CA GLN A 27 -9.23 10.25 3.94
C GLN A 27 -7.72 10.46 4.07
N GLU A 28 -7.26 11.15 5.11
CA GLU A 28 -5.84 11.37 5.40
C GLU A 28 -5.11 10.03 5.63
N GLU A 29 -5.66 9.11 6.44
CA GLU A 29 -5.09 7.78 6.66
C GLU A 29 -4.96 6.98 5.35
N LYS A 30 -5.98 7.06 4.47
CA LYS A 30 -5.95 6.39 3.16
C LYS A 30 -4.92 7.00 2.21
N GLU A 31 -4.67 8.30 2.29
CA GLU A 31 -3.64 8.98 1.49
C GLU A 31 -2.24 8.62 2.01
N GLU A 32 -2.05 8.58 3.32
CA GLU A 32 -0.80 8.13 3.95
C GLU A 32 -0.49 6.65 3.64
N GLU A 33 -1.50 5.78 3.65
CA GLU A 33 -1.32 4.38 3.24
C GLU A 33 -0.96 4.27 1.75
N LYS A 34 -1.60 5.03 0.87
CA LYS A 34 -1.29 5.03 -0.57
C LYS A 34 0.10 5.56 -0.89
N ALA A 35 0.64 6.46 -0.06
CA ALA A 35 1.97 7.03 -0.24
C ALA A 35 3.10 6.06 0.14
N LYS A 36 2.79 4.92 0.80
CA LYS A 36 3.81 3.95 1.18
C LYS A 36 4.35 3.24 -0.08
N PRO A 37 5.67 3.16 -0.27
CA PRO A 37 6.27 2.54 -1.45
C PRO A 37 5.94 1.04 -1.60
N VAL A 38 5.49 0.40 -0.51
CA VAL A 38 4.96 -0.98 -0.53
C VAL A 38 3.69 -1.16 -1.38
N ASN A 39 2.88 -0.11 -1.59
CA ASN A 39 1.67 -0.20 -2.40
C ASN A 39 1.93 0.02 -3.90
N LEU A 40 3.17 0.30 -4.30
CA LEU A 40 3.54 0.40 -5.70
C LEU A 40 3.43 -0.97 -6.38
N SER A 41 3.10 -0.95 -7.68
CA SER A 41 3.13 -2.15 -8.51
C SER A 41 4.56 -2.64 -8.70
N VAL A 42 4.75 -3.96 -8.84
CA VAL A 42 6.05 -4.56 -9.22
C VAL A 42 6.60 -4.02 -10.55
N GLU A 43 5.75 -3.41 -11.39
CA GLU A 43 6.17 -2.73 -12.62
C GLU A 43 6.97 -1.44 -12.34
N ALA A 44 6.69 -0.75 -11.22
CA ALA A 44 7.41 0.46 -10.82
C ALA A 44 8.88 0.17 -10.50
N MET A 45 9.20 -1.08 -10.17
CA MET A 45 10.56 -1.54 -9.89
C MET A 45 11.45 -1.62 -11.13
N SER A 46 10.91 -1.34 -12.33
CA SER A 46 11.63 -1.37 -13.61
C SER A 46 12.35 -2.69 -13.89
N LEU A 47 11.75 -3.80 -13.43
CA LEU A 47 12.28 -5.14 -13.64
C LEU A 47 12.13 -5.56 -15.12
N GLY A 48 12.95 -6.51 -15.55
CA GLY A 48 12.78 -7.11 -16.88
C GLY A 48 11.40 -7.76 -17.02
N THR A 49 10.81 -7.71 -18.22
CA THR A 49 9.45 -8.22 -18.51
C THR A 49 9.21 -9.67 -18.08
N ARG A 50 10.26 -10.52 -18.10
CA ARG A 50 10.19 -11.90 -17.57
C ARG A 50 10.01 -11.94 -16.05
N ALA A 51 10.72 -11.09 -15.32
CA ALA A 51 10.64 -11.02 -13.86
C ALA A 51 9.28 -10.45 -13.41
N VAL A 52 8.79 -9.40 -14.07
CA VAL A 52 7.44 -8.85 -13.82
C VAL A 52 6.37 -9.94 -14.02
N LYS A 53 6.43 -10.67 -15.14
CA LYS A 53 5.48 -11.77 -15.39
C LYS A 53 5.60 -12.90 -14.37
N ALA A 54 6.82 -13.24 -13.94
CA ALA A 54 7.03 -14.26 -12.92
C ALA A 54 6.44 -13.86 -11.57
N LEU A 55 6.60 -12.59 -11.16
CA LEU A 55 5.98 -12.05 -9.95
C LEU A 55 4.44 -12.06 -10.07
N GLN A 56 3.90 -11.59 -11.20
CA GLN A 56 2.46 -11.62 -11.46
C GLN A 56 1.88 -13.05 -11.46
N GLN A 57 2.62 -14.03 -12.00
CA GLN A 57 2.23 -15.45 -11.96
C GLN A 57 2.29 -16.05 -10.55
N ALA A 58 3.15 -15.50 -9.69
CA ALA A 58 3.27 -15.88 -8.29
C ALA A 58 2.28 -15.14 -7.38
N GLU A 59 1.30 -14.43 -7.95
CA GLU A 59 0.34 -13.58 -7.23
C GLU A 59 1.01 -12.42 -6.45
N VAL A 60 2.21 -12.02 -6.87
CA VAL A 60 2.95 -10.87 -6.35
C VAL A 60 2.75 -9.70 -7.30
N ALA A 61 1.77 -8.86 -7.01
CA ALA A 61 1.41 -7.69 -7.80
C ALA A 61 2.05 -6.41 -7.25
N THR A 62 2.35 -6.38 -5.96
CA THR A 62 2.84 -5.18 -5.25
C THR A 62 4.27 -5.33 -4.71
N VAL A 63 4.93 -4.19 -4.49
CA VAL A 63 6.26 -4.12 -3.86
C VAL A 63 6.21 -4.68 -2.43
N GLY A 64 5.11 -4.48 -1.70
CA GLY A 64 4.92 -5.00 -0.35
C GLY A 64 4.89 -6.52 -0.30
N GLU A 65 4.22 -7.17 -1.24
CA GLU A 65 4.22 -8.64 -1.35
C GLU A 65 5.62 -9.17 -1.71
N ALA A 66 6.34 -8.47 -2.59
CA ALA A 66 7.72 -8.81 -2.93
C ALA A 66 8.68 -8.63 -1.73
N LEU A 67 8.46 -7.60 -0.92
CA LEU A 67 9.20 -7.36 0.33
C LEU A 67 8.91 -8.46 1.35
N ALA A 68 7.64 -8.83 1.54
CA ALA A 68 7.26 -9.90 2.47
C ALA A 68 7.88 -11.25 2.09
N LEU A 69 8.01 -11.54 0.80
CA LEU A 69 8.74 -12.72 0.32
C LEU A 69 10.25 -12.60 0.58
N LEU A 70 10.83 -11.41 0.38
CA LEU A 70 12.24 -11.19 0.67
C LEU A 70 12.55 -11.36 2.17
N GLU A 71 11.66 -10.94 3.06
CA GLU A 71 11.77 -11.13 4.50
C GLU A 71 11.70 -12.60 4.91
N GLN A 72 10.92 -13.42 4.20
CA GLN A 72 10.89 -14.87 4.38
C GLN A 72 12.20 -15.53 3.91
N GLY A 73 12.91 -14.90 2.98
CA GLY A 73 14.24 -15.28 2.54
C GLY A 73 14.44 -15.10 1.04
N GLU A 74 15.70 -14.92 0.64
CA GLU A 74 16.07 -14.75 -0.77
C GLU A 74 15.70 -15.97 -1.63
N ASP A 75 15.74 -17.15 -1.02
CA ASP A 75 15.39 -18.42 -1.66
C ASP A 75 13.92 -18.46 -2.07
N ALA A 76 13.02 -17.77 -1.36
CA ALA A 76 11.60 -17.71 -1.70
C ALA A 76 11.38 -16.98 -3.02
N LEU A 77 12.11 -15.88 -3.25
CA LEU A 77 12.09 -15.16 -4.53
C LEU A 77 12.77 -15.96 -5.64
N LEU A 78 13.89 -16.64 -5.35
CA LEU A 78 14.60 -17.47 -6.34
C LEU A 78 13.86 -18.76 -6.70
N ALA A 79 12.96 -19.24 -5.84
CA ALA A 79 12.10 -20.38 -6.12
C ALA A 79 11.04 -20.07 -7.18
N LEU A 80 10.73 -18.78 -7.42
CA LEU A 80 9.75 -18.37 -8.42
C LEU A 80 10.29 -18.62 -9.84
N PRO A 81 9.56 -19.37 -10.68
CA PRO A 81 10.01 -19.68 -12.03
C PRO A 81 10.08 -18.41 -12.89
N GLY A 82 11.29 -18.04 -13.31
CA GLY A 82 11.55 -16.83 -14.09
C GLY A 82 12.17 -15.68 -13.31
N ILE A 83 12.31 -15.82 -11.98
CA ILE A 83 13.18 -14.98 -11.16
C ILE A 83 14.56 -15.64 -11.10
N GLY A 84 15.59 -14.84 -11.36
CA GLY A 84 16.98 -15.26 -11.22
C GLY A 84 17.77 -14.23 -10.43
N GLN A 85 19.06 -14.49 -10.22
CA GLN A 85 19.92 -13.62 -9.41
C GLN A 85 19.89 -12.15 -9.85
N LYS A 86 19.84 -11.88 -11.16
CA LYS A 86 19.72 -10.50 -11.67
C LYS A 86 18.43 -9.82 -11.19
N ALA A 87 17.30 -10.49 -11.31
CA ALA A 87 16.02 -9.95 -10.86
C ALA A 87 16.00 -9.72 -9.35
N LEU A 88 16.58 -10.63 -8.56
CA LEU A 88 16.75 -10.46 -7.12
C LEU A 88 17.59 -9.22 -6.76
N ILE A 89 18.69 -8.99 -7.48
CA ILE A 89 19.54 -7.80 -7.28
C ILE A 89 18.77 -6.52 -7.61
N ASP A 90 18.04 -6.51 -8.73
CA ASP A 90 17.25 -5.34 -9.15
C ASP A 90 16.11 -5.06 -8.14
N ILE A 91 15.45 -6.11 -7.62
CA ILE A 91 14.45 -6.02 -6.54
C ILE A 91 15.05 -5.38 -5.29
N LYS A 92 16.17 -5.91 -4.79
CA LYS A 92 16.85 -5.38 -3.60
C LYS A 92 17.31 -3.94 -3.81
N ARG A 93 17.80 -3.60 -5.00
CA ARG A 93 18.21 -2.23 -5.33
C ARG A 93 17.05 -1.26 -5.22
N PHE A 94 15.90 -1.63 -5.77
CA PHE A 94 14.68 -0.82 -5.67
C PHE A 94 14.24 -0.66 -4.21
N LEU A 95 14.17 -1.77 -3.47
CA LEU A 95 13.76 -1.73 -2.05
C LEU A 95 14.68 -0.87 -1.19
N ARG A 96 16.01 -0.88 -1.44
CA ARG A 96 16.94 0.06 -0.77
C ARG A 96 16.72 1.51 -1.17
N ALA A 97 16.46 1.76 -2.45
CA ALA A 97 16.23 3.12 -2.95
C ALA A 97 14.98 3.75 -2.32
N GLU A 98 13.95 2.94 -2.08
CA GLU A 98 12.72 3.34 -1.37
C GLU A 98 12.86 3.33 0.16
N GLY A 99 14.03 3.00 0.70
CA GLY A 99 14.28 2.95 2.15
C GLY A 99 13.53 1.84 2.89
N LEU A 100 13.10 0.79 2.18
CA LEU A 100 12.39 -0.36 2.75
C LEU A 100 13.32 -1.41 3.35
N ILE A 101 14.55 -1.50 2.86
CA ILE A 101 15.61 -2.38 3.36
C ILE A 101 16.94 -1.63 3.42
N GLU A 102 17.87 -2.08 4.27
CA GLU A 102 19.25 -1.54 4.36
C GLU A 102 20.23 -2.15 3.33
#